data_AF-A0A7V2L893-F1
#
_entry.id   AF-A0A7V2L893-F1
#
_cell.length_a   1.000
_cell.length_b   1.000
_cell.length_c   1.000
_cell.angle_alpha   90.00
_cell.angle_beta   90.00
_cell.angle_gamma   90.00
#
_symmetry.space_group_name_H-M   'P 1'
#
loop_
_entity.id
_entity.type
_entity.pdbx_description
1 polymer ?
#
loop_
_entity_poly.entity_id
_entity_poly.type
_entity_poly.pdbx_seq_one_letter_code
_entity_poly.pdbx_strand_id
1 'polypeptide(L)'
;MNPRSRPENWVEEIEDSMSEGAQKKKGKRKKSFGQSLVEFTVLLPILLMMLSGLIEFGFLLNYYLDLVDAAREAARFAADDDPLIRGGPFDGETDDTFYQLAQDMTLDSINIGSGGQISLDTVNNDDIVISTFSVMNGIVDRRFPDGAPMGLSYAGNQSSKFTEAMVNSMLNPAAPNAGIVLVEIFFEYHMILGLPWIQMFVPDPIMLHAYSMMPNSAVEPTPTPP
;
A
#
# COMPACT_ATOMS: atom_id res chain seq x y z
N MET A 1 -65.48 -72.32 -64.60
CA MET A 1 -65.75 -70.94 -65.07
C MET A 1 -66.16 -70.13 -63.85
N ASN A 2 -65.45 -69.15 -63.30
CA ASN A 2 -64.16 -68.49 -63.54
C ASN A 2 -63.79 -67.84 -62.16
N PRO A 3 -62.55 -67.94 -61.65
CA PRO A 3 -62.16 -67.37 -60.34
C PRO A 3 -61.91 -65.86 -60.47
N ARG A 4 -62.43 -65.05 -59.53
CA ARG A 4 -62.16 -63.60 -59.50
C ARG A 4 -60.79 -63.33 -58.89
N SER A 5 -60.03 -62.51 -59.60
CA SER A 5 -58.64 -62.07 -59.42
C SER A 5 -58.33 -61.48 -58.04
N ARG A 6 -57.26 -61.97 -57.44
CA ARG A 6 -56.60 -61.43 -56.24
C ARG A 6 -55.54 -60.40 -56.68
N PRO A 7 -55.54 -59.14 -56.20
CA PRO A 7 -54.55 -58.15 -56.63
C PRO A 7 -53.16 -58.51 -56.09
N GLU A 8 -52.11 -58.26 -56.86
CA GLU A 8 -50.72 -58.76 -56.66
C GLU A 8 -49.87 -57.91 -55.70
N ASN A 9 -50.44 -56.90 -55.03
CA ASN A 9 -49.66 -55.79 -54.49
C ASN A 9 -49.56 -55.78 -52.94
N TRP A 10 -50.00 -56.86 -52.28
CA TRP A 10 -50.06 -56.91 -50.81
C TRP A 10 -48.68 -57.02 -50.14
N VAL A 11 -47.67 -57.44 -50.88
CA VAL A 11 -46.29 -57.55 -50.36
C VAL A 11 -45.65 -56.16 -50.28
N GLU A 12 -45.91 -55.28 -51.25
CA GLU A 12 -45.39 -53.90 -51.26
C GLU A 12 -46.06 -53.06 -50.14
N GLU A 13 -47.36 -53.24 -49.90
CA GLU A 13 -48.07 -52.52 -48.81
C GLU A 13 -47.63 -52.99 -47.40
N ILE A 14 -47.19 -54.24 -47.28
CA ILE A 14 -46.58 -54.75 -46.04
C ILE A 14 -45.15 -54.23 -45.88
N GLU A 15 -44.35 -54.16 -46.95
CA GLU A 15 -43.00 -53.59 -46.88
C GLU A 15 -43.01 -52.09 -46.57
N ASP A 16 -43.96 -51.33 -47.15
CA ASP A 16 -44.09 -49.89 -46.92
C ASP A 16 -44.55 -49.60 -45.48
N SER A 17 -45.51 -50.38 -44.96
CA SER A 17 -45.97 -50.28 -43.56
C SER A 17 -44.95 -50.80 -42.53
N MET A 18 -44.03 -51.69 -42.93
CA MET A 18 -42.89 -52.08 -42.10
C MET A 18 -41.76 -51.03 -42.11
N SER A 19 -41.71 -50.15 -43.11
CA SER A 19 -40.71 -49.08 -43.22
C SER A 19 -41.10 -47.82 -42.42
N GLU A 20 -42.40 -47.56 -42.21
CA GLU A 20 -42.90 -46.40 -41.45
C GLU A 20 -42.79 -46.56 -39.92
N GLY A 21 -42.51 -47.75 -39.41
CA GLY A 21 -42.51 -48.05 -37.96
C GLY A 21 -41.25 -47.63 -37.19
N ALA A 22 -40.19 -47.17 -37.85
CA ALA A 22 -38.92 -46.84 -37.19
C ALA A 22 -38.94 -45.43 -36.57
N GLN A 23 -39.89 -45.17 -35.65
CA GLN A 23 -39.84 -43.98 -34.81
C GLN A 23 -38.59 -44.01 -33.91
N LYS A 24 -37.57 -43.27 -34.34
CA LYS A 24 -36.43 -42.85 -33.52
C LYS A 24 -36.93 -42.28 -32.19
N LYS A 25 -36.86 -43.07 -31.11
CA LYS A 25 -37.00 -42.57 -29.74
C LYS A 25 -35.92 -41.52 -29.50
N LYS A 26 -36.29 -40.24 -29.58
CA LYS A 26 -35.45 -39.12 -29.18
C LYS A 26 -35.06 -39.31 -27.71
N GLY A 27 -33.82 -39.69 -27.46
CA GLY A 27 -33.26 -39.80 -26.12
C GLY A 27 -33.45 -38.47 -25.38
N LYS A 28 -34.09 -38.52 -24.21
CA LYS A 28 -34.19 -37.36 -23.31
C LYS A 28 -32.75 -36.94 -22.96
N ARG A 29 -32.29 -35.80 -23.49
CA ARG A 29 -31.08 -35.12 -23.02
C ARG A 29 -31.25 -34.88 -21.52
N LYS A 30 -30.50 -35.60 -20.70
CA LYS A 30 -30.38 -35.32 -19.26
C LYS A 30 -29.82 -33.90 -19.14
N LYS A 31 -30.65 -32.97 -18.66
CA LYS A 31 -30.28 -31.57 -18.49
C LYS A 31 -29.41 -31.37 -17.23
N SER A 32 -28.38 -30.56 -17.44
CA SER A 32 -27.83 -29.50 -16.57
C SER A 32 -27.07 -29.80 -15.27
N PHE A 33 -27.07 -31.00 -14.69
CA PHE A 33 -26.38 -31.18 -13.40
C PHE A 33 -24.84 -31.06 -13.48
N GLY A 34 -24.22 -31.48 -14.59
CA GLY A 34 -22.77 -31.37 -14.77
C GLY A 34 -22.31 -29.97 -15.20
N GLN A 35 -23.18 -29.18 -15.82
CA GLN A 35 -22.80 -27.89 -16.39
C GLN A 35 -22.52 -26.85 -15.29
N SER A 36 -23.38 -26.75 -14.28
CA SER A 36 -23.17 -25.81 -13.16
C SER A 36 -21.94 -26.15 -12.30
N LEU A 37 -21.60 -27.45 -12.17
CA LEU A 37 -20.37 -27.86 -11.49
C LEU A 37 -19.12 -27.44 -12.27
N VAL A 38 -19.16 -27.55 -13.60
CA VAL A 38 -18.06 -27.12 -14.48
C VAL A 38 -17.92 -25.60 -14.46
N GLU A 39 -19.02 -24.85 -14.54
CA GLU A 39 -19.01 -23.38 -14.43
C GLU A 39 -18.44 -22.93 -13.07
N PHE A 40 -18.85 -23.56 -11.97
CA PHE A 40 -18.30 -23.27 -10.65
C PHE A 40 -16.80 -23.59 -10.55
N THR A 41 -16.37 -24.72 -11.09
CA THR A 41 -14.96 -25.14 -11.06
C THR A 41 -14.05 -24.16 -11.78
N VAL A 42 -14.54 -23.51 -12.84
CA VAL A 42 -13.79 -22.49 -13.58
C VAL A 42 -13.80 -21.13 -12.86
N LEU A 43 -14.91 -20.77 -12.21
CA LEU A 43 -15.01 -19.49 -11.47
C LEU A 43 -14.23 -19.51 -10.15
N LEU A 44 -14.16 -20.65 -9.47
CA LEU A 44 -13.50 -20.79 -8.18
C LEU A 44 -12.04 -20.30 -8.17
N PRO A 45 -11.14 -20.70 -9.10
CA PRO A 45 -9.76 -20.22 -9.09
C PRO A 45 -9.67 -18.71 -9.30
N ILE A 46 -10.53 -18.12 -10.14
CA ILE A 46 -10.58 -16.67 -10.35
C ILE A 46 -11.01 -15.97 -9.05
N LEU A 47 -12.04 -16.50 -8.38
CA LEU A 47 -12.49 -15.98 -7.10
C LEU A 47 -11.38 -16.06 -6.03
N LEU A 48 -10.63 -17.15 -5.99
CA LEU A 48 -9.50 -17.32 -5.06
C LEU A 48 -8.34 -16.38 -5.39
N MET A 49 -8.03 -16.15 -6.68
CA MET A 49 -7.04 -15.15 -7.09
C MET A 49 -7.44 -13.73 -6.65
N MET A 50 -8.72 -13.36 -6.82
CA MET A 50 -9.23 -12.08 -6.35
C MET A 50 -9.21 -11.95 -4.83
N LEU A 51 -9.67 -12.98 -4.11
CA LEU A 51 -9.71 -12.98 -2.65
C LEU A 51 -8.30 -12.91 -2.05
N SER A 52 -7.35 -13.67 -2.60
CA SER A 52 -5.96 -13.62 -2.15
C SER A 52 -5.32 -12.24 -2.37
N GLY A 53 -5.61 -11.57 -3.49
CA GLY A 53 -5.19 -10.19 -3.71
C GLY A 53 -5.75 -9.21 -2.65
N LEU A 54 -7.02 -9.37 -2.26
CA LEU A 54 -7.62 -8.55 -1.21
C LEU A 54 -6.99 -8.83 0.16
N ILE A 55 -6.68 -10.09 0.46
CA ILE A 55 -6.02 -10.48 1.71
C ILE A 55 -4.62 -9.87 1.78
N GLU A 56 -3.82 -9.99 0.71
CA GLU A 56 -2.48 -9.39 0.63
C GLU A 56 -2.52 -7.88 0.80
N PHE A 57 -3.46 -7.22 0.10
CA PHE A 57 -3.68 -5.79 0.26
C PHE A 57 -4.07 -5.41 1.70
N GLY A 58 -4.88 -6.24 2.37
CA GLY A 58 -5.25 -6.04 3.77
C GLY A 58 -4.04 -6.06 4.70
N PHE A 59 -3.09 -6.98 4.47
CA PHE A 59 -1.83 -7.01 5.21
C PHE A 59 -0.98 -5.78 4.94
N LEU A 60 -0.77 -5.43 3.67
CA LEU A 60 -0.01 -4.22 3.30
C LEU A 60 -0.61 -2.96 3.95
N LEU A 61 -1.93 -2.81 3.89
CA LEU A 61 -2.61 -1.67 4.48
C LEU A 61 -2.44 -1.62 5.99
N ASN A 62 -2.50 -2.76 6.68
CA ASN A 62 -2.27 -2.81 8.12
C ASN A 62 -0.86 -2.32 8.49
N TYR A 63 0.18 -2.81 7.79
CA TYR A 63 1.55 -2.32 8.00
C TYR A 63 1.65 -0.82 7.73
N TYR A 64 1.05 -0.34 6.64
CA TYR A 64 1.09 1.08 6.30
C TYR A 64 0.42 1.96 7.37
N LEU A 65 -0.70 1.53 7.94
CA LEU A 65 -1.38 2.26 9.01
C LEU A 65 -0.52 2.34 10.27
N ASP A 66 0.14 1.26 10.66
CA ASP A 66 1.04 1.24 11.82
C ASP A 66 2.22 2.21 11.63
N LEU A 67 2.79 2.29 10.42
CA LEU A 67 3.83 3.26 10.08
C LEU A 67 3.31 4.71 10.13
N VAL A 68 2.11 4.96 9.61
CA VAL A 68 1.49 6.30 9.65
C VAL A 68 1.24 6.75 11.09
N ASP A 69 0.70 5.88 11.93
CA ASP A 69 0.44 6.20 13.33
C ASP A 69 1.75 6.42 14.10
N ALA A 70 2.80 5.63 13.83
CA ALA A 70 4.11 5.83 14.41
C ALA A 70 4.75 7.17 14.00
N ALA A 71 4.69 7.54 12.72
CA ALA A 71 5.19 8.83 12.24
C ALA A 71 4.48 10.00 12.93
N ARG A 72 3.16 9.87 13.17
CA ARG A 72 2.36 10.89 13.86
C ARG A 72 2.71 11.02 15.33
N GLU A 73 2.90 9.93 16.04
CA GLU A 73 3.28 9.98 17.46
C GLU A 73 4.69 10.56 17.64
N ALA A 74 5.65 10.14 16.81
CA ALA A 74 7.00 10.69 16.81
C ALA A 74 7.03 12.18 16.44
N ALA A 75 6.25 12.60 15.43
CA ALA A 75 6.14 14.03 15.09
C ALA A 75 5.51 14.84 16.23
N ARG A 76 4.55 14.26 16.98
CA ARG A 76 3.95 14.93 18.15
C ARG A 76 4.95 15.08 19.27
N PHE A 77 5.72 14.04 19.55
CA PHE A 77 6.80 14.07 20.53
C PHE A 77 7.83 15.15 20.16
N ALA A 78 8.33 15.12 18.93
CA ALA A 78 9.34 16.05 18.45
C ALA A 78 8.82 17.49 18.23
N ALA A 79 7.51 17.71 18.21
CA ALA A 79 6.93 19.04 18.12
C ALA A 79 7.02 19.84 19.44
N ASP A 80 7.11 19.13 20.57
CA ASP A 80 7.15 19.71 21.92
C ASP A 80 8.59 19.97 22.42
N ASP A 81 9.60 19.56 21.66
CA ASP A 81 11.01 19.61 22.03
C ASP A 81 11.83 20.58 21.15
N ASP A 82 13.00 21.03 21.63
CA ASP A 82 13.85 22.00 20.94
C ASP A 82 14.98 21.30 20.16
N PRO A 83 14.99 21.34 18.82
CA PRO A 83 16.07 20.75 18.03
C PRO A 83 17.33 21.62 17.98
N LEU A 84 17.32 22.78 18.63
CA LEU A 84 18.41 23.75 18.59
C LEU A 84 18.99 23.98 19.98
N ILE A 85 20.31 23.93 20.06
CA ILE A 85 21.05 24.37 21.24
C ILE A 85 21.01 25.91 21.28
N ARG A 86 20.31 26.44 22.28
CA ARG A 86 20.21 27.88 22.56
C ARG A 86 21.21 28.27 23.65
N GLY A 87 21.99 29.34 23.44
CA GLY A 87 22.96 29.82 24.44
C GLY A 87 24.30 29.09 24.46
N GLY A 88 24.62 28.32 23.42
CA GLY A 88 25.95 27.76 23.16
C GLY A 88 26.91 28.80 22.52
N PRO A 89 28.14 28.38 22.15
CA PRO A 89 29.09 29.24 21.43
C PRO A 89 28.55 29.75 20.08
N PHE A 90 27.59 29.03 19.51
CA PHE A 90 26.84 29.38 18.30
C PHE A 90 25.35 29.30 18.62
N ASP A 91 24.60 30.38 18.37
CA ASP A 91 23.15 30.38 18.54
C ASP A 91 22.49 29.57 17.42
N GLY A 92 21.71 28.55 17.80
CA GLY A 92 20.95 27.73 16.84
C GLY A 92 21.74 26.57 16.23
N GLU A 93 22.73 26.03 16.96
CA GLU A 93 23.38 24.78 16.60
C GLU A 93 22.42 23.59 16.76
N THR A 94 22.53 22.58 15.90
CA THR A 94 21.76 21.34 15.99
C THR A 94 21.96 20.64 17.34
N ASP A 95 20.86 20.24 18.01
CA ASP A 95 20.91 19.27 19.10
C ASP A 95 20.73 17.84 18.55
N ASP A 96 21.83 17.09 18.43
CA ASP A 96 21.79 15.70 17.96
C ASP A 96 20.91 14.80 18.84
N THR A 97 20.74 15.14 20.13
CA THR A 97 19.93 14.34 21.07
C THR A 97 18.45 14.41 20.75
N PHE A 98 17.95 15.57 20.29
CA PHE A 98 16.58 15.72 19.80
C PHE A 98 16.28 14.72 18.68
N TYR A 99 17.16 14.65 17.67
CA TYR A 99 16.94 13.80 16.50
C TYR A 99 17.02 12.32 16.85
N GLN A 100 17.97 11.94 17.73
CA GLN A 100 18.07 10.57 18.24
C GLN A 100 16.81 10.18 19.02
N LEU A 101 16.31 11.04 19.90
CA LEU A 101 15.09 10.77 20.67
C LEU A 101 13.85 10.66 19.77
N ALA A 102 13.75 11.50 18.73
CA ALA A 102 12.66 11.39 17.74
C ALA A 102 12.72 10.08 16.94
N GLN A 103 13.93 9.61 16.60
CA GLN A 103 14.15 8.32 15.94
C GLN A 103 13.80 7.15 16.87
N ASP A 104 14.24 7.18 18.13
CA ASP A 104 13.92 6.18 19.14
C ASP A 104 12.41 6.11 19.41
N MET A 105 11.74 7.27 19.53
CA MET A 105 10.28 7.34 19.64
C MET A 105 9.57 6.72 18.43
N THR A 106 10.12 6.92 17.23
CA THR A 106 9.59 6.31 16.02
C THR A 106 9.71 4.78 16.07
N LEU A 107 10.88 4.25 16.44
CA LEU A 107 11.13 2.81 16.59
C LEU A 107 10.18 2.18 17.63
N ASP A 108 10.04 2.82 18.80
CA ASP A 108 9.16 2.35 19.86
C ASP A 108 7.69 2.36 19.42
N SER A 109 7.26 3.43 18.73
CA SER A 109 5.89 3.55 18.23
C SER A 109 5.57 2.50 17.16
N ILE A 110 6.52 2.19 16.27
CA ILE A 110 6.37 1.10 15.29
C ILE A 110 6.22 -0.25 16.01
N ASN A 111 7.08 -0.53 16.99
CA ASN A 111 7.07 -1.80 17.71
C ASN A 111 5.75 -1.98 18.49
N ILE A 112 5.33 -0.95 19.22
CA ILE A 112 4.08 -0.97 20.00
C ILE A 112 2.86 -1.05 19.08
N GLY A 113 2.79 -0.21 18.05
CA GLY A 113 1.66 -0.12 17.13
C GLY A 113 1.42 -1.43 16.37
N SER A 114 2.50 -2.02 15.87
CA SER A 114 2.44 -3.27 15.11
C SER A 114 2.40 -4.54 15.98
N GLY A 115 2.50 -4.42 17.30
CA GLY A 115 2.62 -5.57 18.20
C GLY A 115 3.88 -6.42 17.93
N GLY A 116 4.96 -5.78 17.49
CA GLY A 116 6.24 -6.42 17.15
C GLY A 116 6.28 -7.08 15.76
N GLN A 117 5.26 -6.85 14.93
CA GLN A 117 5.21 -7.41 13.57
C GLN A 117 6.13 -6.66 12.59
N ILE A 118 6.40 -5.37 12.84
CA ILE A 118 7.30 -4.56 12.03
C ILE A 118 8.66 -4.46 12.72
N SER A 119 9.72 -4.79 11.99
CA SER A 119 11.11 -4.57 12.38
C SER A 119 11.84 -3.97 11.18
N LEU A 120 12.43 -2.79 11.38
CA LEU A 120 13.14 -2.08 10.32
C LEU A 120 14.46 -2.79 9.99
N ASP A 121 14.71 -3.03 8.72
CA ASP A 121 15.99 -3.48 8.19
C ASP A 121 16.93 -2.29 7.96
N THR A 122 17.59 -1.88 9.04
CA THR A 122 18.52 -0.75 9.04
C THR A 122 19.81 -1.02 8.25
N VAL A 123 20.03 -2.24 7.75
CA VAL A 123 21.24 -2.58 6.98
C VAL A 123 21.05 -2.28 5.50
N ASN A 124 19.82 -2.40 4.99
CA ASN A 124 19.57 -2.35 3.55
C ASN A 124 18.89 -1.04 3.13
N ASN A 125 17.56 -0.98 3.23
CA ASN A 125 16.77 0.08 2.60
C ASN A 125 15.84 0.80 3.56
N ASP A 126 15.52 0.21 4.71
CA ASP A 126 14.62 0.84 5.67
C ASP A 126 15.31 1.98 6.38
N ASP A 127 14.53 3.00 6.74
CA ASP A 127 15.08 4.18 7.38
C ASP A 127 14.01 5.03 8.08
N ILE A 128 14.48 5.86 9.00
CA ILE A 128 13.73 6.95 9.60
C ILE A 128 14.49 8.23 9.32
N VAL A 129 13.81 9.20 8.69
CA VAL A 129 14.42 10.49 8.38
C VAL A 129 13.67 11.58 9.12
N ILE A 130 14.40 12.36 9.93
CA ILE A 130 13.85 13.48 10.70
C ILE A 130 14.37 14.78 10.11
N SER A 131 13.52 15.79 10.03
CA SER A 131 13.91 17.14 9.62
C SER A 131 13.13 18.18 10.39
N THR A 132 13.73 19.33 10.63
CA THR A 132 12.97 20.49 11.06
C THR A 132 13.20 21.66 10.12
N PHE A 133 12.19 22.51 9.94
CA PHE A 133 12.21 23.64 9.02
C PHE A 133 11.85 24.91 9.79
N SER A 134 12.70 25.91 9.70
CA SER A 134 12.39 27.30 10.03
C SER A 134 11.71 27.95 8.82
N VAL A 135 10.56 28.57 9.03
CA VAL A 135 9.80 29.29 8.01
C VAL A 135 9.75 30.76 8.38
N MET A 136 10.17 31.62 7.46
CA MET A 136 10.11 33.07 7.60
C MET A 136 9.44 33.68 6.38
N ASN A 137 8.46 34.56 6.59
CA ASN A 137 7.73 35.23 5.49
C ASN A 137 7.14 34.25 4.44
N GLY A 138 6.59 33.12 4.89
CA GLY A 138 5.94 32.14 4.02
C GLY A 138 6.88 31.31 3.13
N ILE A 139 8.19 31.35 3.38
CA ILE A 139 9.20 30.50 2.73
C ILE A 139 10.09 29.82 3.77
N VAL A 140 10.64 28.66 3.43
CA VAL A 140 11.68 27.98 4.22
C VAL A 140 12.90 28.89 4.29
N ASP A 141 13.25 29.30 5.51
CA ASP A 141 14.45 30.07 5.83
C ASP A 141 15.65 29.14 6.06
N ARG A 142 15.42 28.05 6.80
CA ARG A 142 16.46 27.04 7.07
C ARG A 142 15.85 25.66 7.29
N ARG A 143 16.60 24.62 6.94
CA ARG A 143 16.35 23.23 7.32
C ARG A 143 17.43 22.73 8.27
N PHE A 144 17.03 22.00 9.30
CA PHE A 144 17.90 21.33 10.25
C PHE A 144 17.69 19.80 10.22
N PRO A 145 18.70 19.01 10.65
CA PRO A 145 19.96 19.49 11.22
C PRO A 145 20.93 20.06 10.18
N ASP A 146 21.73 21.03 10.62
CA ASP A 146 22.79 21.61 9.79
C ASP A 146 23.77 20.50 9.34
N GLY A 147 24.09 20.47 8.05
CA GLY A 147 24.91 19.40 7.45
C GLY A 147 24.11 18.20 6.90
N ALA A 148 22.80 18.14 7.15
CA ALA A 148 21.90 17.12 6.59
C ALA A 148 20.78 17.79 5.75
N PRO A 149 21.08 18.28 4.53
CA PRO A 149 20.13 19.05 3.71
C PRO A 149 18.89 18.23 3.26
N MET A 150 18.94 16.92 3.41
CA MET A 150 17.83 15.99 3.16
C MET A 150 17.36 15.27 4.42
N GLY A 151 17.54 15.90 5.60
CA GLY A 151 17.16 15.35 6.89
C GLY A 151 18.17 14.37 7.46
N LEU A 152 18.08 14.15 8.77
CA LEU A 152 18.91 13.17 9.46
C LEU A 152 18.32 11.78 9.29
N SER A 153 19.05 10.95 8.57
CA SER A 153 18.77 9.53 8.41
C SER A 153 19.26 8.75 9.63
N TYR A 154 18.45 7.81 10.10
CA TYR A 154 18.77 6.92 11.22
C TYR A 154 19.75 5.82 10.81
N ALA A 155 19.51 5.20 9.65
CA ALA A 155 20.24 4.04 9.17
C ALA A 155 21.28 4.36 8.08
N GLY A 156 21.22 5.56 7.50
CA GLY A 156 22.05 5.99 6.36
C GLY A 156 21.54 5.52 4.99
N ASN A 157 20.33 4.95 4.92
CA ASN A 157 19.83 4.25 3.72
C ASN A 157 18.96 5.13 2.82
N GLN A 158 18.25 6.09 3.39
CA GLN A 158 17.31 6.96 2.70
C GLN A 158 17.60 8.43 2.96
N SER A 159 16.91 9.27 2.21
CA SER A 159 16.92 10.71 2.34
C SER A 159 15.49 11.21 2.23
N SER A 160 15.20 12.33 2.86
CA SER A 160 13.87 12.94 2.86
C SER A 160 13.32 13.11 1.46
N LYS A 161 12.05 12.73 1.25
CA LYS A 161 11.36 13.02 -0.01
C LYS A 161 10.89 14.47 -0.09
N PHE A 162 10.91 15.20 1.01
CA PHE A 162 10.51 16.61 1.06
C PHE A 162 11.73 17.51 0.87
N THR A 163 11.88 17.98 -0.36
CA THR A 163 12.83 19.06 -0.67
C THR A 163 12.29 20.40 -0.18
N GLU A 164 13.16 21.37 0.05
CA GLU A 164 12.72 22.74 0.41
C GLU A 164 11.80 23.35 -0.64
N ALA A 165 12.03 23.06 -1.93
CA ALA A 165 11.14 23.49 -3.01
C ALA A 165 9.72 22.91 -2.88
N MET A 166 9.62 21.64 -2.50
CA MET A 166 8.34 20.99 -2.23
C MET A 166 7.66 21.59 -1.00
N VAL A 167 8.40 21.79 0.09
CA VAL A 167 7.85 22.44 1.31
C VAL A 167 7.37 23.86 1.00
N ASN A 168 8.16 24.65 0.26
CA ASN A 168 7.78 26.00 -0.18
C ASN A 168 6.49 26.00 -1.01
N SER A 169 6.24 24.97 -1.83
CA SER A 169 4.99 24.85 -2.59
C SER A 169 3.77 24.48 -1.73
N MET A 170 3.99 23.99 -0.51
CA MET A 170 2.95 23.66 0.46
C MET A 170 2.66 24.82 1.42
N LEU A 171 3.58 25.77 1.56
CA LEU A 171 3.43 26.92 2.45
C LEU A 171 2.50 27.99 1.86
N ASN A 172 1.75 28.65 2.74
CA ASN A 172 1.04 29.87 2.40
C ASN A 172 2.02 31.04 2.43
N PRO A 173 2.19 31.83 1.35
CA PRO A 173 3.08 33.00 1.35
C PRO A 173 2.73 34.06 2.39
N ALA A 174 1.49 34.07 2.88
CA ALA A 174 1.04 34.95 3.97
C ALA A 174 1.12 34.30 5.36
N ALA A 175 1.74 33.13 5.48
CA ALA A 175 1.91 32.46 6.77
C ALA A 175 2.84 33.30 7.68
N PRO A 176 2.55 33.35 8.99
CA PRO A 176 3.49 33.91 9.95
C PRO A 176 4.78 33.08 9.99
N ASN A 177 5.78 33.60 10.69
CA ASN A 177 6.93 32.79 11.04
C ASN A 177 6.47 31.54 11.80
N ALA A 178 7.08 30.41 11.48
CA ALA A 178 6.73 29.14 12.08
C ALA A 178 7.94 28.20 12.03
N GLY A 179 7.93 27.19 12.89
CA GLY A 179 8.78 26.02 12.72
C GLY A 179 7.93 24.78 12.45
N ILE A 180 8.50 23.82 11.73
CA ILE A 180 7.86 22.56 11.37
C ILE A 180 8.83 21.42 11.67
N VAL A 181 8.35 20.36 12.30
CA VAL A 181 9.05 19.07 12.35
C VAL A 181 8.42 18.11 11.36
N LEU A 182 9.25 17.36 10.64
CA LEU A 182 8.91 16.34 9.69
C LEU A 182 9.55 15.02 10.14
N VAL A 183 8.72 13.99 10.25
CA VAL A 183 9.14 12.60 10.47
C VAL A 183 8.74 11.80 9.24
N GLU A 184 9.69 11.08 8.66
CA GLU A 184 9.49 10.17 7.54
C GLU A 184 9.98 8.77 7.89
N ILE A 185 9.21 7.77 7.49
CA ILE A 185 9.53 6.35 7.68
C ILE A 185 9.52 5.68 6.32
N PHE A 186 10.59 4.96 6.02
CA PHE A 186 10.79 4.17 4.82
C PHE A 186 10.87 2.70 5.23
N PHE A 187 10.01 1.88 4.64
CA PHE A 187 9.90 0.48 5.02
C PHE A 187 9.65 -0.40 3.79
N GLU A 188 10.50 -1.39 3.57
CA GLU A 188 10.31 -2.41 2.54
C GLU A 188 9.31 -3.47 2.99
N TYR A 189 8.08 -3.33 2.50
CA TYR A 189 7.05 -4.32 2.70
C TYR A 189 7.29 -5.53 1.81
N HIS A 190 7.57 -6.67 2.45
CA HIS A 190 7.60 -7.98 1.82
C HIS A 190 6.21 -8.60 1.86
N MET A 191 5.76 -9.11 0.71
CA MET A 191 4.43 -9.72 0.64
C MET A 191 4.32 -10.94 1.54
N ILE A 192 3.22 -11.05 2.29
CA ILE A 192 3.01 -12.17 3.23
C ILE A 192 2.64 -13.45 2.47
N LEU A 193 1.75 -13.34 1.47
CA LEU A 193 1.35 -14.48 0.65
C LEU A 193 2.32 -14.72 -0.52
N GLY A 194 2.99 -13.68 -1.02
CA GLY A 194 4.02 -13.78 -2.07
C GLY A 194 3.55 -14.49 -3.36
N LEU A 195 2.28 -14.28 -3.75
CA LEU A 195 1.65 -15.09 -4.80
C LEU A 195 2.07 -14.63 -6.21
N PRO A 196 2.43 -15.55 -7.13
CA PRO A 196 2.94 -15.19 -8.46
C PRO A 196 2.00 -14.34 -9.31
N TRP A 197 0.68 -14.54 -9.21
CA TRP A 197 -0.32 -13.75 -9.95
C TRP A 197 -0.52 -12.34 -9.39
N ILE A 198 -0.05 -12.07 -8.16
CA ILE A 198 0.02 -10.71 -7.60
C ILE A 198 1.34 -10.07 -8.05
N GLN A 199 2.45 -10.82 -7.91
CA GLN A 199 3.79 -10.34 -8.27
C GLN A 199 3.98 -10.03 -9.76
N MET A 200 3.11 -10.56 -10.64
CA MET A 200 3.13 -10.19 -12.06
C MET A 200 2.71 -8.73 -12.32
N PHE A 201 2.04 -8.09 -11.37
CA PHE A 201 1.55 -6.72 -11.49
C PHE A 201 2.18 -5.77 -10.47
N VAL A 202 2.63 -6.30 -9.33
CA VAL A 202 3.17 -5.50 -8.22
C VAL A 202 4.53 -6.08 -7.82
N PRO A 203 5.60 -5.28 -7.74
CA PRO A 203 6.90 -5.79 -7.29
C PRO A 203 6.88 -6.22 -5.82
N ASP A 204 7.83 -7.05 -5.43
CA ASP A 204 8.05 -7.51 -4.06
C ASP A 204 9.57 -7.50 -3.81
N PRO A 205 10.09 -6.68 -2.87
CA PRO A 205 9.35 -5.83 -1.93
C PRO A 205 8.76 -4.54 -2.52
N ILE A 206 7.89 -3.88 -1.75
CA ILE A 206 7.32 -2.57 -2.02
C ILE A 206 7.82 -1.57 -0.98
N MET A 207 8.47 -0.49 -1.41
CA MET A 207 8.86 0.60 -0.51
C MET A 207 7.63 1.40 -0.07
N LEU A 208 7.23 1.23 1.19
CA LEU A 208 6.24 2.07 1.85
C LEU A 208 6.91 3.35 2.36
N HIS A 209 6.17 4.45 2.27
CA HIS A 209 6.62 5.76 2.78
C HIS A 209 5.49 6.40 3.57
N ALA A 210 5.67 6.46 4.88
CA ALA A 210 4.76 7.15 5.80
C ALA A 210 5.45 8.42 6.30
N TYR A 211 4.68 9.49 6.51
CA TYR A 211 5.23 10.72 7.03
C TYR A 211 4.20 11.49 7.87
N SER A 212 4.71 12.35 8.75
CA SER A 212 3.91 13.31 9.49
C SER A 212 4.66 14.62 9.63
N MET A 213 3.94 15.73 9.52
CA MET A 213 4.45 17.08 9.76
C MET A 213 3.65 17.73 10.88
N MET A 214 4.34 18.38 11.83
CA MET A 214 3.72 19.09 12.93
C MET A 214 4.41 20.43 13.18
N PRO A 215 3.70 21.45 13.70
CA PRO A 215 4.33 22.70 14.09
C PRO A 215 5.31 22.45 15.24
N ASN A 216 6.50 23.04 15.17
CA ASN A 216 7.46 23.07 16.26
C ASN A 216 7.86 24.55 16.47
N SER A 217 7.43 25.14 17.58
CA SER A 217 7.69 26.56 17.88
C SER A 217 9.15 26.84 18.25
N ALA A 218 9.91 25.84 18.68
CA ALA A 218 11.30 26.02 19.07
C ALA A 218 12.21 26.35 17.87
N VAL A 219 11.79 26.00 16.65
CA VAL A 219 12.50 26.30 15.39
C VAL A 219 12.00 27.58 14.74
N GLU A 220 11.11 28.33 15.40
CA GLU A 220 10.65 29.60 14.85
C GLU A 220 11.82 30.61 14.79
N PRO A 221 11.98 31.32 13.65
CA PRO A 221 13.02 32.32 13.54
C PRO A 221 12.84 33.41 14.60
N THR A 222 13.79 33.48 15.54
CA THR A 222 13.78 34.50 16.59
C THR A 222 14.39 35.79 16.03
N PRO A 223 13.82 36.98 16.30
CA PRO A 223 14.42 38.23 15.86
C PRO A 223 15.84 38.36 16.41
N THR A 224 16.83 38.57 15.54
CA THR A 224 18.18 38.93 15.98
C THR A 224 18.09 40.24 16.79
N PRO A 225 18.64 40.31 18.01
CA PRO A 225 18.69 41.57 18.74
C PRO A 225 19.46 42.62 17.92
N PRO A 226 19.02 43.89 17.90
CA PRO A 226 19.67 44.97 17.16
C PRO A 226 21.07 45.32 17.69
#